data_AF-A0A941INS2-F1
#
_entry.id   AF-A0A941INS2-F1
#
_cell.length_a   1.000
_cell.length_b   1.000
_cell.length_c   1.000
_cell.angle_alpha   90.00
_cell.angle_beta   90.00
_cell.angle_gamma   90.00
#
_symmetry.space_group_name_H-M   'P 1'
#
loop_
_entity.id
_entity.type
_entity.pdbx_description
1 polymer ?
#
loop_
_entity_poly.entity_id
_entity_poly.type
_entity_poly.pdbx_seq_one_letter_code
_entity_poly.pdbx_strand_id
1 'polypeptide(L)'
;MSSSSRAVSRRGKKRSTVRLRLWMTVNVVVLATFVSWVYWAANSQGQAGRTAAAAHAVGPGAPVVGAVGASSSAAATAASPSPTHTTPTVAQIEAEPGKYFGVTADDLPGSPAAFSAVAKTAGVSPNMVEYYVNWTQDFSTEDVYDAYSEGALPVITWEPFAGGTTGHTILDQPDYALSTIIAGNHDAYITQYAEAVKAAKVPIAIRFMHEMNGNWYPWSPGVNGNTDAQYIEAWKHVWNIFHQVGADNVIWIWAPNVLRGAQNDIHLADVYPGDKYVGWVGMTAYEDYESTATALFGPTITDIRKFTQKDLLITETGGQPNSNKVAWINSLLTWLPQQSNVIGFIWNEYSEQAGARMEWGYDADADSLAAFHAGIKAIKLAPIPTP
;
A
#
# COMPACT_ATOMS: atom_id res chain seq x y z
N MET A 1 -66.57 -25.52 43.44
CA MET A 1 -67.30 -25.09 42.22
C MET A 1 -66.44 -24.07 41.47
N SER A 2 -66.12 -24.37 40.21
CA SER A 2 -65.66 -23.52 39.08
C SER A 2 -64.45 -22.56 39.29
N SER A 3 -63.24 -22.80 38.73
CA SER A 3 -62.81 -22.84 37.31
C SER A 3 -62.65 -21.48 36.61
N SER A 4 -61.42 -21.12 36.23
CA SER A 4 -61.05 -20.82 34.82
C SER A 4 -59.56 -20.50 34.67
N SER A 5 -58.82 -21.44 34.07
CA SER A 5 -57.46 -21.31 33.54
C SER A 5 -57.49 -20.76 32.11
N ARG A 6 -56.70 -19.71 31.81
CA ARG A 6 -56.42 -19.28 30.42
C ARG A 6 -55.06 -19.80 29.99
N ALA A 7 -55.05 -20.93 29.28
CA ALA A 7 -53.92 -21.37 28.48
C ALA A 7 -53.89 -20.58 27.17
N VAL A 8 -52.95 -19.63 27.04
CA VAL A 8 -52.66 -18.97 25.76
C VAL A 8 -51.69 -19.83 24.94
N SER A 9 -52.15 -20.19 23.75
CA SER A 9 -51.53 -21.01 22.71
C SER A 9 -50.04 -20.73 22.44
N ARG A 10 -49.18 -21.69 22.77
CA ARG A 10 -47.77 -21.77 22.29
C ARG A 10 -47.64 -22.30 20.84
N ARG A 11 -48.73 -22.56 20.12
CA ARG A 11 -48.71 -23.11 18.74
C ARG A 11 -48.67 -22.06 17.62
N GLY A 12 -48.96 -20.78 17.91
CA GLY A 12 -48.98 -19.71 16.90
C GLY A 12 -47.61 -19.10 16.54
N LYS A 13 -46.71 -18.94 17.52
CA LYS A 13 -45.42 -18.23 17.32
C LYS A 13 -44.36 -19.05 16.55
N LYS A 14 -44.41 -20.39 16.57
CA LYS A 14 -43.47 -21.24 15.82
C LYS A 14 -43.78 -21.34 14.32
N ARG A 15 -45.02 -21.11 13.89
CA ARG A 15 -45.41 -21.18 12.46
C ARG A 15 -45.08 -19.91 11.69
N SER A 16 -45.03 -18.73 12.33
CA SER A 16 -44.66 -17.47 11.64
C SER A 16 -43.15 -17.33 11.42
N THR A 17 -42.31 -17.82 12.34
CA THR A 17 -40.85 -17.77 12.23
C THR A 17 -40.30 -18.69 11.14
N VAL A 18 -40.95 -19.84 10.90
CA VAL A 18 -40.56 -20.74 9.80
C VAL A 18 -40.93 -20.17 8.43
N ARG A 19 -42.09 -19.51 8.31
CA ARG A 19 -42.50 -18.83 7.06
C ARG A 19 -41.61 -17.62 6.74
N LEU A 20 -41.17 -16.87 7.75
CA LEU A 20 -40.27 -15.72 7.57
C LEU A 20 -38.85 -16.16 7.16
N ARG A 21 -38.34 -17.26 7.74
CA ARG A 21 -37.04 -17.84 7.36
C ARG A 21 -37.06 -18.43 5.95
N LEU A 22 -38.13 -19.13 5.56
CA LEU A 22 -38.28 -19.65 4.20
C LEU A 22 -38.40 -18.52 3.16
N TRP A 23 -39.09 -17.43 3.49
CA TRP A 23 -39.23 -16.27 2.61
C TRP A 23 -37.91 -15.50 2.43
N MET A 24 -37.10 -15.37 3.48
CA MET A 24 -35.77 -14.76 3.38
C MET A 24 -34.77 -15.63 2.60
N THR A 25 -34.75 -16.95 2.80
CA THR A 25 -33.85 -17.84 2.04
C THR A 25 -34.18 -17.88 0.55
N VAL A 26 -35.46 -17.85 0.17
CA VAL A 26 -35.87 -17.79 -1.24
C VAL A 26 -35.47 -16.45 -1.88
N ASN A 27 -35.61 -15.32 -1.16
CA ASN A 27 -35.19 -14.01 -1.69
C ASN A 27 -33.67 -13.89 -1.84
N VAL A 28 -32.87 -14.42 -0.91
CA VAL A 28 -31.40 -14.40 -1.00
C VAL A 28 -30.90 -15.25 -2.17
N VAL A 29 -31.51 -16.42 -2.43
CA VAL A 29 -31.13 -17.26 -3.57
C VAL A 29 -31.53 -16.61 -4.90
N VAL A 30 -32.73 -16.02 -5.00
CA VAL A 30 -33.16 -15.29 -6.21
C VAL A 30 -32.25 -14.09 -6.48
N LEU A 31 -31.88 -13.32 -5.45
CA LEU A 31 -30.98 -12.17 -5.59
C LEU A 31 -29.58 -12.61 -6.03
N ALA A 32 -29.02 -13.68 -5.44
CA ALA A 32 -27.72 -14.23 -5.81
C ALA A 32 -27.70 -14.75 -7.26
N THR A 33 -28.78 -15.40 -7.71
CA THR A 33 -28.90 -15.85 -9.12
C THR A 33 -29.04 -14.69 -10.10
N PHE A 34 -29.72 -13.61 -9.71
CA PHE A 34 -29.88 -12.43 -10.56
C PHE A 34 -28.57 -11.64 -10.69
N VAL A 35 -27.83 -11.46 -9.60
CA VAL A 35 -26.51 -10.82 -9.60
C VAL A 35 -25.49 -11.63 -10.41
N SER A 36 -25.50 -12.96 -10.27
CA SER A 36 -24.63 -13.85 -11.05
C SER A 36 -24.95 -13.81 -12.55
N TRP A 37 -26.23 -13.70 -12.91
CA TRP A 37 -26.66 -13.59 -14.30
C TRP A 37 -26.29 -12.24 -14.92
N VAL A 38 -26.45 -11.13 -14.19
CA VAL A 38 -26.03 -9.79 -14.64
C VAL A 38 -24.50 -9.74 -14.80
N TYR A 39 -23.75 -10.32 -13.87
CA TYR A 39 -22.28 -10.41 -13.96
C TYR A 39 -21.82 -11.24 -15.16
N TRP A 40 -22.45 -12.39 -15.41
CA TRP A 40 -22.15 -13.23 -16.58
C TRP A 40 -22.55 -12.56 -17.91
N ALA A 41 -23.71 -11.91 -17.96
CA ALA A 41 -24.16 -11.18 -19.15
C ALA A 41 -23.23 -10.00 -19.50
N ALA A 42 -22.77 -9.24 -18.50
CA ALA A 42 -21.81 -8.15 -18.67
C ALA A 42 -20.45 -8.65 -19.19
N ASN A 43 -19.94 -9.76 -18.66
CA ASN A 43 -18.64 -10.31 -19.08
C ASN A 43 -18.70 -11.07 -20.41
N SER A 44 -19.86 -11.58 -20.82
CA SER A 44 -20.03 -12.26 -22.12
C SER A 44 -20.01 -11.29 -23.31
N GLN A 45 -20.34 -10.01 -23.11
CA GLN A 45 -20.29 -8.98 -24.16
C GLN A 45 -18.87 -8.41 -24.40
N GLY A 46 -17.96 -8.54 -23.44
CA GLY A 46 -16.56 -8.08 -23.56
C GLY A 46 -15.65 -8.99 -24.38
N GLN A 47 -16.05 -10.25 -24.62
CA GLN A 47 -15.23 -11.27 -25.30
C GLN A 47 -15.55 -11.43 -26.80
N ALA A 48 -16.68 -10.89 -27.29
CA ALA A 48 -17.08 -10.99 -28.71
C ALA A 48 -16.53 -9.86 -29.61
N GLY A 49 -15.84 -8.86 -29.03
CA GLY A 49 -15.33 -7.68 -29.77
C GLY A 49 -13.85 -7.71 -30.15
N ARG A 50 -13.10 -8.78 -29.85
CA ARG A 50 -11.63 -8.82 -30.02
C ARG A 50 -11.11 -9.84 -31.04
N THR A 51 -11.97 -10.44 -31.86
CA THR A 51 -11.56 -11.33 -32.96
C THR A 51 -12.12 -10.85 -34.31
N ALA A 52 -11.71 -9.68 -34.78
CA ALA A 52 -11.96 -9.24 -36.16
C ALA A 52 -10.96 -8.17 -36.61
N ALA A 53 -9.67 -8.49 -36.68
CA ALA A 53 -8.71 -7.71 -37.48
C ALA A 53 -7.40 -8.48 -37.71
N ALA A 54 -7.44 -9.63 -38.39
CA ALA A 54 -6.27 -10.19 -39.09
C ALA A 54 -6.70 -11.36 -39.99
N ALA A 55 -7.14 -11.07 -41.22
CA ALA A 55 -7.08 -12.06 -42.29
C ALA A 55 -7.10 -11.40 -43.69
N HIS A 56 -6.00 -11.62 -44.41
CA HIS A 56 -5.86 -11.77 -45.86
C HIS A 56 -5.92 -10.55 -46.78
N ALA A 57 -4.79 -10.30 -47.46
CA ALA A 57 -4.70 -10.50 -48.91
C ALA A 57 -3.24 -10.69 -49.36
N VAL A 58 -2.94 -11.88 -49.91
CA VAL A 58 -1.78 -12.16 -50.76
C VAL A 58 -2.33 -12.46 -52.17
N GLY A 59 -1.76 -11.84 -53.20
CA GLY A 59 -2.05 -12.10 -54.61
C GLY A 59 -1.19 -11.23 -55.54
N PRO A 60 -0.90 -11.64 -56.79
CA PRO A 60 0.48 -11.86 -57.24
C PRO A 60 0.99 -10.95 -58.40
N GLY A 61 2.33 -10.84 -58.53
CA GLY A 61 3.04 -11.01 -59.81
C GLY A 61 3.44 -9.82 -60.72
N ALA A 62 4.74 -9.43 -60.64
CA ALA A 62 5.71 -9.10 -61.73
C ALA A 62 5.59 -7.77 -62.55
N PRO A 63 6.66 -7.31 -63.27
CA PRO A 63 8.12 -7.37 -63.02
C PRO A 63 8.86 -6.00 -63.14
N VAL A 64 10.18 -6.09 -62.92
CA VAL A 64 11.31 -5.13 -62.89
C VAL A 64 11.41 -4.12 -64.05
N VAL A 65 11.81 -2.87 -63.75
CA VAL A 65 12.73 -2.06 -64.58
C VAL A 65 13.66 -1.23 -63.67
N GLY A 66 14.97 -1.35 -63.89
CA GLY A 66 16.01 -0.71 -63.09
C GLY A 66 16.27 0.78 -63.40
N ALA A 67 16.97 1.43 -62.48
CA ALA A 67 17.73 2.64 -62.75
C ALA A 67 19.00 2.62 -61.89
N VAL A 68 20.07 3.06 -62.53
CA VAL A 68 21.46 2.96 -62.13
C VAL A 68 21.89 4.25 -61.44
N GLY A 69 22.73 4.13 -60.40
CA GLY A 69 23.76 5.11 -60.09
C GLY A 69 23.38 6.31 -59.22
N ALA A 70 23.91 6.32 -57.99
CA ALA A 70 24.72 7.44 -57.47
C ALA A 70 25.35 7.02 -56.14
N SER A 71 26.67 6.89 -56.13
CA SER A 71 27.46 6.75 -54.92
C SER A 71 27.40 8.05 -54.12
N SER A 72 26.78 8.01 -52.94
CA SER A 72 26.99 9.02 -51.90
C SER A 72 27.74 8.38 -50.74
N SER A 73 28.91 8.94 -50.43
CA SER A 73 29.68 8.58 -49.25
C SER A 73 28.92 9.03 -48.01
N ALA A 74 28.16 8.12 -47.40
CA ALA A 74 27.62 8.34 -46.06
C ALA A 74 28.77 8.17 -45.06
N ALA A 75 29.25 9.29 -44.54
CA ALA A 75 30.05 9.29 -43.32
C ALA A 75 29.20 8.65 -42.23
N ALA A 76 29.66 7.52 -41.69
CA ALA A 76 29.04 6.87 -40.55
C ALA A 76 29.19 7.80 -39.34
N THR A 77 28.15 8.57 -39.03
CA THR A 77 27.97 9.17 -37.71
C THR A 77 27.88 8.01 -36.72
N ALA A 78 28.92 7.85 -35.91
CA ALA A 78 28.90 6.96 -34.76
C ALA A 78 27.66 7.33 -33.92
N ALA A 79 26.72 6.39 -33.82
CA ALA A 79 25.60 6.54 -32.91
C ALA A 79 26.17 6.70 -31.50
N SER A 80 25.86 7.82 -30.84
CA SER A 80 26.07 7.93 -29.40
C SER A 80 25.41 6.72 -28.73
N PRO A 81 26.07 6.04 -27.78
CA PRO A 81 25.43 4.96 -27.06
C PRO A 81 24.16 5.53 -26.41
N SER A 82 23.01 4.95 -26.73
CA SER A 82 21.78 5.19 -25.98
C SER A 82 22.10 4.98 -24.50
N PRO A 83 21.66 5.86 -23.58
CA PRO A 83 21.84 5.63 -22.16
C PRO A 83 21.28 4.25 -21.84
N THR A 84 22.14 3.34 -21.37
CA THR A 84 21.71 2.06 -20.83
C THR A 84 20.90 2.37 -19.59
N HIS A 85 19.57 2.27 -19.70
CA HIS A 85 18.68 2.26 -18.55
C HIS A 85 19.06 1.03 -17.72
N THR A 86 19.76 1.28 -16.60
CA THR A 86 20.10 0.25 -15.63
C THR A 86 19.13 0.40 -14.47
N THR A 87 18.40 -0.68 -14.17
CA THR A 87 17.55 -0.76 -12.99
C THR A 87 18.30 -0.29 -11.73
N PRO A 88 17.71 0.63 -10.93
CA PRO A 88 18.37 1.11 -9.74
C PRO A 88 18.59 -0.01 -8.72
N THR A 89 19.66 0.09 -7.96
CA THR A 89 19.89 -0.74 -6.77
C THR A 89 19.21 -0.13 -5.55
N VAL A 90 18.96 -0.95 -4.52
CA VAL A 90 18.47 -0.46 -3.21
C VAL A 90 19.35 0.67 -2.67
N ALA A 91 20.68 0.49 -2.71
CA ALA A 91 21.62 1.50 -2.21
C ALA A 91 21.56 2.82 -3.00
N GLN A 92 21.21 2.78 -4.29
CA GLN A 92 20.98 4.01 -5.07
C GLN A 92 19.72 4.73 -4.60
N ILE A 93 18.60 4.00 -4.45
CA ILE A 93 17.35 4.56 -3.91
C ILE A 93 17.57 5.17 -2.51
N GLU A 94 18.27 4.48 -1.62
CA GLU A 94 18.57 5.00 -0.28
C GLU A 94 19.48 6.23 -0.30
N ALA A 95 20.29 6.42 -1.35
CA ALA A 95 21.24 7.53 -1.47
C ALA A 95 20.70 8.72 -2.30
N GLU A 96 19.51 8.61 -2.91
CA GLU A 96 18.98 9.65 -3.79
C GLU A 96 18.81 10.99 -3.05
N PRO A 97 19.30 12.11 -3.62
CA PRO A 97 19.15 13.41 -2.98
C PRO A 97 17.75 13.97 -3.19
N GLY A 98 17.10 14.37 -2.11
CA GLY A 98 15.78 15.02 -2.17
C GLY A 98 14.87 14.47 -1.09
N LYS A 99 13.55 14.64 -1.29
CA LYS A 99 12.51 14.02 -0.47
C LYS A 99 11.62 13.12 -1.31
N TYR A 100 11.16 12.04 -0.72
CA TYR A 100 10.08 11.25 -1.27
C TYR A 100 8.73 11.88 -0.92
N PHE A 101 7.86 11.93 -1.92
CA PHE A 101 6.45 12.23 -1.79
C PHE A 101 5.69 11.03 -2.33
N GLY A 102 5.13 10.26 -1.41
CA GLY A 102 4.28 9.13 -1.73
C GLY A 102 2.81 9.41 -1.54
N VAL A 103 2.00 8.54 -2.11
CA VAL A 103 0.55 8.54 -1.97
C VAL A 103 0.03 7.12 -1.78
N THR A 104 -1.07 7.03 -1.06
CA THR A 104 -1.95 5.86 -0.99
C THR A 104 -3.33 6.33 -1.43
N ALA A 105 -3.90 5.71 -2.46
CA ALA A 105 -5.17 6.11 -3.07
C ALA A 105 -5.88 4.90 -3.69
N ASP A 106 -7.16 5.08 -4.02
CA ASP A 106 -7.93 4.08 -4.78
C ASP A 106 -7.28 3.78 -6.13
N ASP A 107 -7.39 2.53 -6.56
CA ASP A 107 -6.90 2.01 -7.85
C ASP A 107 -5.38 2.19 -8.07
N LEU A 108 -4.62 2.48 -7.01
CA LEU A 108 -3.16 2.54 -7.06
C LEU A 108 -2.52 1.38 -6.30
N PRO A 109 -1.46 0.77 -6.87
CA PRO A 109 -1.02 0.87 -8.27
C PRO A 109 -2.02 0.16 -9.23
N GLY A 110 -1.83 0.31 -10.54
CA GLY A 110 -2.61 -0.41 -11.56
C GLY A 110 -3.51 0.46 -12.43
N SER A 111 -3.70 1.74 -12.09
CA SER A 111 -4.46 2.69 -12.89
C SER A 111 -3.65 3.93 -13.25
N PRO A 112 -3.08 4.02 -14.47
CA PRO A 112 -2.43 5.23 -14.99
C PRO A 112 -3.32 6.47 -14.94
N ALA A 113 -4.63 6.28 -15.11
CA ALA A 113 -5.60 7.36 -15.02
C ALA A 113 -5.75 7.87 -13.58
N ALA A 114 -5.81 6.97 -12.58
CA ALA A 114 -5.85 7.36 -11.18
C ALA A 114 -4.54 8.05 -10.77
N PHE A 115 -3.38 7.51 -11.18
CA PHE A 115 -2.09 8.11 -10.89
C PHE A 115 -1.97 9.51 -11.49
N SER A 116 -2.36 9.66 -12.76
CA SER A 116 -2.38 10.97 -13.41
C SER A 116 -3.34 11.95 -12.74
N ALA A 117 -4.49 11.47 -12.23
CA ALA A 117 -5.43 12.31 -11.49
C ALA A 117 -4.81 12.80 -10.17
N VAL A 118 -4.23 11.90 -9.37
CA VAL A 118 -3.53 12.25 -8.12
C VAL A 118 -2.40 13.23 -8.38
N ALA A 119 -1.53 12.97 -9.36
CA ALA A 119 -0.43 13.87 -9.73
C ALA A 119 -0.91 15.25 -10.19
N LYS A 120 -1.98 15.29 -10.99
CA LYS A 120 -2.59 16.54 -11.43
C LYS A 120 -3.18 17.32 -10.26
N THR A 121 -3.88 16.64 -9.35
CA THR A 121 -4.46 17.26 -8.16
C THR A 121 -3.36 17.76 -7.23
N ALA A 122 -2.30 17.01 -6.96
CA ALA A 122 -1.16 17.45 -6.15
C ALA A 122 -0.36 18.60 -6.79
N GLY A 123 -0.41 18.73 -8.12
CA GLY A 123 0.40 19.70 -8.88
C GLY A 123 1.88 19.31 -9.03
N VAL A 124 2.25 18.12 -8.53
CA VAL A 124 3.53 17.43 -8.72
C VAL A 124 3.24 15.93 -8.82
N SER A 125 4.09 15.16 -9.49
CA SER A 125 3.94 13.71 -9.53
C SER A 125 4.47 13.07 -8.23
N PRO A 126 3.70 12.21 -7.55
CA PRO A 126 4.23 11.35 -6.50
C PRO A 126 5.36 10.48 -7.03
N ASN A 127 6.33 10.18 -6.18
CA ASN A 127 7.47 9.33 -6.50
C ASN A 127 7.54 8.08 -5.60
N MET A 128 6.49 7.84 -4.81
CA MET A 128 6.21 6.55 -4.19
C MET A 128 4.72 6.24 -4.30
N VAL A 129 4.37 4.97 -4.37
CA VAL A 129 2.98 4.50 -4.27
C VAL A 129 2.94 3.42 -3.19
N GLU A 130 2.15 3.67 -2.14
CA GLU A 130 1.89 2.67 -1.11
C GLU A 130 0.58 1.94 -1.37
N TYR A 131 0.60 0.63 -1.10
CA TYR A 131 -0.58 -0.23 -1.15
C TYR A 131 -0.45 -1.39 -0.14
N TYR A 132 -1.58 -1.98 0.23
CA TYR A 132 -1.68 -2.95 1.32
C TYR A 132 -1.87 -4.36 0.78
N VAL A 133 -1.11 -5.30 1.34
CA VAL A 133 -1.14 -6.72 0.96
C VAL A 133 -1.20 -7.56 2.22
N ASN A 134 -2.21 -8.42 2.32
CA ASN A 134 -2.35 -9.38 3.41
C ASN A 134 -1.77 -10.76 3.05
N TRP A 135 -1.64 -11.64 4.04
CA TRP A 135 -1.00 -12.96 3.85
C TRP A 135 -1.87 -14.02 3.16
N THR A 136 -3.05 -13.63 2.66
CA THR A 136 -3.85 -14.47 1.75
C THR A 136 -3.68 -14.09 0.28
N GLN A 137 -2.87 -13.05 0.01
CA GLN A 137 -2.61 -12.55 -1.34
C GLN A 137 -1.18 -12.90 -1.77
N ASP A 138 -1.05 -13.31 -3.03
CA ASP A 138 0.26 -13.48 -3.67
C ASP A 138 0.90 -12.12 -3.99
N PHE A 139 2.22 -12.12 -4.16
CA PHE A 139 2.95 -10.95 -4.65
C PHE A 139 2.53 -10.60 -6.09
N SER A 140 2.07 -9.37 -6.33
CA SER A 140 1.79 -8.86 -7.67
C SER A 140 3.02 -8.20 -8.27
N THR A 141 3.64 -8.87 -9.26
CA THR A 141 4.72 -8.27 -10.05
C THR A 141 4.18 -7.14 -10.93
N GLU A 142 2.93 -7.23 -11.38
CA GLU A 142 2.26 -6.22 -12.21
C GLU A 142 2.15 -4.90 -11.45
N ASP A 143 1.62 -4.91 -10.23
CA ASP A 143 1.48 -3.74 -9.34
C ASP A 143 2.82 -3.00 -9.14
N VAL A 144 3.90 -3.76 -8.96
CA VAL A 144 5.26 -3.22 -8.82
C VAL A 144 5.70 -2.51 -10.09
N TYR A 145 5.53 -3.14 -11.26
CA TYR A 145 5.92 -2.54 -12.53
C TYR A 145 5.02 -1.38 -12.94
N ASP A 146 3.75 -1.40 -12.57
CA ASP A 146 2.83 -0.29 -12.80
C ASP A 146 3.28 0.95 -12.02
N ALA A 147 3.61 0.80 -10.73
CA ALA A 147 4.20 1.90 -9.95
C ALA A 147 5.47 2.47 -10.60
N TYR A 148 6.37 1.60 -11.06
CA TYR A 148 7.59 2.01 -11.75
C TYR A 148 7.34 2.70 -13.09
N SER A 149 6.33 2.25 -13.85
CA SER A 149 5.96 2.86 -15.13
C SER A 149 5.46 4.30 -14.97
N GLU A 150 4.92 4.62 -13.80
CA GLU A 150 4.47 5.95 -13.38
C GLU A 150 5.57 6.77 -12.68
N GLY A 151 6.80 6.22 -12.57
CA GLY A 151 7.94 6.90 -11.97
C GLY A 151 7.92 6.90 -10.44
N ALA A 152 7.29 5.89 -9.82
CA ALA A 152 7.17 5.76 -8.37
C ALA A 152 7.81 4.48 -7.84
N LEU A 153 8.43 4.57 -6.66
CA LEU A 153 8.88 3.40 -5.89
C LEU A 153 7.66 2.72 -5.24
N PRO A 154 7.41 1.41 -5.47
CA PRO A 154 6.35 0.70 -4.76
C PRO A 154 6.72 0.50 -3.28
N VAL A 155 5.75 0.81 -2.41
CA VAL A 155 5.80 0.58 -0.96
C VAL A 155 4.69 -0.39 -0.59
N ILE A 156 5.06 -1.62 -0.28
CA ILE A 156 4.11 -2.66 0.11
C ILE A 156 3.96 -2.65 1.63
N THR A 157 2.79 -2.27 2.12
CA THR A 157 2.43 -2.52 3.52
C THR A 157 1.96 -3.96 3.65
N TRP A 158 2.83 -4.80 4.21
CA TRP A 158 2.65 -6.24 4.22
C TRP A 158 2.18 -6.73 5.59
N GLU A 159 0.94 -7.20 5.64
CA GLU A 159 0.17 -7.41 6.85
C GLU A 159 -0.01 -8.93 7.13
N PRO A 160 0.61 -9.48 8.19
CA PRO A 160 0.48 -10.90 8.50
C PRO A 160 -0.85 -11.24 9.16
N PHE A 161 -1.90 -11.31 8.33
CA PHE A 161 -3.25 -11.71 8.72
C PHE A 161 -4.06 -12.21 7.53
N ALA A 162 -5.25 -12.76 7.79
CA ALA A 162 -6.23 -13.15 6.77
C ALA A 162 -7.13 -11.98 6.31
N GLY A 163 -6.73 -10.74 6.59
CA GLY A 163 -7.56 -9.55 6.37
C GLY A 163 -8.61 -9.36 7.46
N GLY A 164 -9.57 -8.48 7.18
CA GLY A 164 -10.66 -8.12 8.09
C GLY A 164 -11.98 -7.92 7.36
N THR A 165 -12.94 -7.31 8.04
CA THR A 165 -14.14 -6.78 7.39
C THR A 165 -13.87 -5.37 6.88
N THR A 166 -14.62 -4.89 5.89
CA THR A 166 -14.49 -3.52 5.36
C THR A 166 -14.40 -2.49 6.51
N GLY A 167 -13.31 -1.72 6.54
CA GLY A 167 -13.05 -0.67 7.54
C GLY A 167 -12.56 -1.15 8.92
N HIS A 168 -12.41 -2.46 9.14
CA HIS A 168 -12.05 -3.03 10.45
C HIS A 168 -11.19 -4.31 10.36
N THR A 169 -10.00 -4.25 10.96
CA THR A 169 -9.18 -5.42 11.25
C THR A 169 -9.88 -6.36 12.25
N ILE A 170 -9.87 -7.65 11.95
CA ILE A 170 -10.26 -8.68 12.92
C ILE A 170 -9.03 -8.99 13.80
N LEU A 171 -9.14 -8.80 15.11
CA LEU A 171 -7.99 -8.96 16.02
C LEU A 171 -7.73 -10.42 16.38
N ASP A 172 -8.79 -11.21 16.62
CA ASP A 172 -8.68 -12.62 17.01
C ASP A 172 -8.34 -13.47 15.78
N GLN A 173 -7.03 -13.63 15.54
CA GLN A 173 -6.47 -14.37 14.41
C GLN A 173 -5.26 -15.20 14.89
N PRO A 174 -5.47 -16.20 15.77
CA PRO A 174 -4.38 -16.95 16.40
C PRO A 174 -3.50 -17.73 15.41
N ASP A 175 -4.03 -18.08 14.23
CA ASP A 175 -3.25 -18.70 13.16
C ASP A 175 -2.14 -17.77 12.62
N TYR A 176 -2.28 -16.46 12.82
CA TYR A 176 -1.32 -15.42 12.47
C TYR A 176 -0.64 -14.79 13.70
N ALA A 177 -0.75 -15.40 14.89
CA ALA A 177 0.02 -14.98 16.05
C ALA A 177 1.53 -15.06 15.76
N LEU A 178 2.33 -14.21 16.39
CA LEU A 178 3.77 -14.16 16.14
C LEU A 178 4.46 -15.49 16.40
N SER A 179 3.97 -16.24 17.38
CA SER A 179 4.47 -17.59 17.69
C SER A 179 4.30 -18.58 16.53
N THR A 180 3.25 -18.46 15.71
CA THR A 180 3.05 -19.34 14.54
C THR A 180 3.97 -18.97 13.39
N ILE A 181 4.24 -17.67 13.21
CA ILE A 181 5.22 -17.15 12.25
C ILE A 181 6.61 -17.65 12.62
N ILE A 182 7.02 -17.49 13.87
CA ILE A 182 8.32 -17.96 14.39
C ILE A 182 8.46 -19.48 14.29
N ALA A 183 7.37 -20.23 14.51
CA ALA A 183 7.37 -21.69 14.38
C ALA A 183 7.50 -22.18 12.93
N GLY A 184 7.45 -21.28 11.96
CA GLY A 184 7.60 -21.58 10.54
C GLY A 184 6.32 -22.02 9.83
N ASN A 185 5.16 -21.82 10.46
CA ASN A 185 3.87 -22.27 9.89
C ASN A 185 3.54 -21.57 8.56
N HIS A 186 4.13 -20.40 8.32
CA HIS A 186 3.91 -19.57 7.13
C HIS A 186 5.10 -19.56 6.17
N ASP A 187 6.16 -20.34 6.44
CA ASP A 187 7.44 -20.26 5.71
C ASP A 187 7.29 -20.59 4.23
N ALA A 188 6.38 -21.49 3.87
CA ALA A 188 6.10 -21.80 2.47
C ALA A 188 5.57 -20.57 1.71
N TYR A 189 4.62 -19.85 2.30
CA TYR A 189 4.08 -18.61 1.74
C TYR A 189 5.15 -17.50 1.69
N ILE A 190 5.88 -17.30 2.79
CA ILE A 190 6.94 -16.28 2.88
C ILE A 190 8.03 -16.55 1.84
N THR A 191 8.43 -17.81 1.66
CA THR A 191 9.44 -18.21 0.66
C THR A 191 8.93 -17.96 -0.76
N GLN A 192 7.70 -18.36 -1.08
CA GLN A 192 7.09 -18.08 -2.38
C GLN A 192 7.04 -16.58 -2.67
N TYR A 193 6.64 -15.78 -1.67
CA TYR A 193 6.59 -14.33 -1.79
C TYR A 193 8.00 -13.74 -2.02
N ALA A 194 9.00 -14.17 -1.25
CA ALA A 194 10.39 -13.74 -1.39
C ALA A 194 10.99 -14.10 -2.76
N GLU A 195 10.69 -15.29 -3.29
CA GLU A 195 11.12 -15.71 -4.62
C GLU A 195 10.52 -14.82 -5.71
N ALA A 196 9.24 -14.46 -5.59
CA ALA A 196 8.57 -13.56 -6.52
C ALA A 196 9.14 -12.12 -6.44
N VAL A 197 9.39 -11.62 -5.22
CA VAL A 197 10.06 -10.32 -5.00
C VAL A 197 11.44 -10.31 -5.63
N LYS A 198 12.25 -11.36 -5.43
CA LYS A 198 13.56 -11.50 -6.09
C LYS A 198 13.44 -11.49 -7.61
N ALA A 199 12.44 -12.16 -8.16
CA ALA A 199 12.21 -12.25 -9.60
C ALA A 199 11.82 -10.90 -10.23
N ALA A 200 11.27 -9.97 -9.45
CA ALA A 200 10.93 -8.62 -9.91
C ALA A 200 12.18 -7.81 -10.31
N LYS A 201 13.35 -8.07 -9.71
CA LYS A 201 14.66 -7.45 -10.01
C LYS A 201 14.75 -5.93 -9.87
N VAL A 202 13.68 -5.28 -9.40
CA VAL A 202 13.61 -3.85 -9.10
C VAL A 202 13.55 -3.65 -7.58
N PRO A 203 14.05 -2.53 -7.03
CA PRO A 203 13.88 -2.20 -5.62
C PRO A 203 12.41 -2.15 -5.20
N ILE A 204 12.08 -2.69 -4.04
CA ILE A 204 10.73 -2.63 -3.47
C ILE A 204 10.89 -2.27 -2.01
N ALA A 205 10.11 -1.31 -1.53
CA ALA A 205 10.05 -1.04 -0.10
C ALA A 205 8.94 -1.88 0.53
N ILE A 206 9.24 -2.59 1.62
CA ILE A 206 8.27 -3.41 2.35
C ILE A 206 8.13 -2.87 3.77
N ARG A 207 6.95 -2.33 4.08
CA ARG A 207 6.52 -1.92 5.42
C ARG A 207 5.81 -3.10 6.09
N PHE A 208 6.60 -3.93 6.75
CA PHE A 208 6.13 -5.18 7.37
C PHE A 208 5.62 -4.92 8.80
N MET A 209 4.48 -5.51 9.17
CA MET A 209 3.96 -5.49 10.55
C MET A 209 3.96 -4.09 11.20
N HIS A 210 3.40 -3.11 10.51
CA HIS A 210 3.38 -1.72 10.95
C HIS A 210 2.54 -1.51 12.21
N GLU A 211 2.74 -0.36 12.86
CA GLU A 211 1.97 0.12 14.01
C GLU A 211 1.85 -0.91 15.14
N MET A 212 2.89 -1.70 15.30
CA MET A 212 2.95 -2.77 16.28
C MET A 212 2.76 -2.25 17.71
N ASN A 213 3.13 -1.00 17.98
CA ASN A 213 2.94 -0.30 19.25
C ASN A 213 1.48 0.20 19.48
N GLY A 214 0.53 -0.19 18.64
CA GLY A 214 -0.90 -0.09 18.88
C GLY A 214 -1.50 -1.39 19.43
N ASN A 215 -2.84 -1.48 19.45
CA ASN A 215 -3.58 -2.70 19.80
C ASN A 215 -4.66 -3.09 18.77
N TRP A 216 -4.61 -2.45 17.60
CA TRP A 216 -5.61 -2.60 16.53
C TRP A 216 -5.18 -3.56 15.42
N TYR A 217 -4.02 -4.22 15.57
CA TYR A 217 -3.54 -5.24 14.65
C TYR A 217 -3.26 -6.58 15.34
N PRO A 218 -3.50 -7.72 14.65
CA PRO A 218 -3.34 -9.05 15.23
C PRO A 218 -1.88 -9.43 15.51
N TRP A 219 -0.93 -8.69 14.96
CA TRP A 219 0.51 -8.85 15.19
C TRP A 219 1.08 -7.95 16.28
N SER A 220 0.28 -7.04 16.87
CA SER A 220 0.73 -6.20 17.97
C SER A 220 1.03 -7.03 19.22
N PRO A 221 2.12 -6.74 19.96
CA PRO A 221 2.29 -7.28 21.30
C PRO A 221 1.07 -7.00 22.20
N GLY A 222 0.72 -7.97 23.03
CA GLY A 222 -0.50 -7.96 23.84
C GLY A 222 -1.77 -8.43 23.13
N VAL A 223 -1.76 -8.58 21.79
CA VAL A 223 -2.84 -9.18 21.00
C VAL A 223 -2.48 -10.63 20.66
N ASN A 224 -3.44 -11.56 20.58
CA ASN A 224 -3.21 -12.98 20.25
C ASN A 224 -2.13 -13.71 21.09
N GLY A 225 -1.81 -13.20 22.29
CA GLY A 225 -0.72 -13.74 23.12
C GLY A 225 0.69 -13.35 22.67
N ASN A 226 0.81 -12.39 21.76
CA ASN A 226 2.07 -11.86 21.26
C ASN A 226 2.84 -11.08 22.34
N THR A 227 4.17 -11.10 22.25
CA THR A 227 5.09 -10.37 23.12
C THR A 227 6.04 -9.51 22.31
N ASP A 228 6.65 -8.50 22.94
CA ASP A 228 7.64 -7.62 22.31
C ASP A 228 8.83 -8.41 21.74
N ALA A 229 9.32 -9.39 22.50
CA ALA A 229 10.38 -10.29 22.07
C ALA A 229 9.98 -11.10 20.83
N GLN A 230 8.75 -11.61 20.78
CA GLN A 230 8.25 -12.32 19.61
C GLN A 230 8.11 -11.41 18.39
N TYR A 231 7.85 -10.11 18.55
CA TYR A 231 7.85 -9.18 17.43
C TYR A 231 9.23 -9.12 16.76
N ILE A 232 10.28 -8.98 17.58
CA ILE A 232 11.67 -8.99 17.09
C ILE A 232 12.02 -10.33 16.44
N GLU A 233 11.62 -11.45 17.05
CA GLU A 233 11.90 -12.79 16.51
C GLU A 233 11.18 -13.05 15.18
N ALA A 234 9.88 -12.71 15.08
CA ALA A 234 9.11 -12.86 13.86
C ALA A 234 9.65 -11.98 12.72
N TRP A 235 10.01 -10.73 13.01
CA TRP A 235 10.66 -9.84 12.04
C TRP A 235 11.94 -10.48 11.47
N LYS A 236 12.83 -10.91 12.35
CA LYS A 236 14.11 -11.50 11.96
C LYS A 236 13.92 -12.80 11.19
N HIS A 237 12.92 -13.60 11.56
CA HIS A 237 12.58 -14.84 10.87
C HIS A 237 12.21 -14.59 9.41
N VAL A 238 11.26 -13.69 9.16
CA VAL A 238 10.83 -13.31 7.79
C VAL A 238 11.98 -12.70 7.00
N TRP A 239 12.73 -11.77 7.60
CA TRP A 239 13.91 -11.18 6.95
C TRP A 239 14.95 -12.24 6.56
N ASN A 240 15.21 -13.22 7.45
CA ASN A 240 16.17 -14.28 7.18
C ASN A 240 15.73 -15.17 6.01
N ILE A 241 14.43 -15.43 5.84
CA ILE A 241 13.92 -16.18 4.68
C ILE A 241 14.21 -15.41 3.38
N PHE A 242 13.89 -14.11 3.33
CA PHE A 242 14.21 -13.28 2.16
C PHE A 242 15.71 -13.26 1.86
N HIS A 243 16.54 -13.13 2.90
CA HIS A 243 17.98 -13.16 2.75
C HIS A 243 18.50 -14.52 2.24
N GLN A 244 17.95 -15.64 2.71
CA GLN A 244 18.30 -16.98 2.24
C GLN A 244 17.88 -17.22 0.79
N VAL A 245 16.73 -16.70 0.38
CA VAL A 245 16.27 -16.71 -1.02
C VAL A 245 17.17 -15.83 -1.89
N GLY A 246 17.82 -14.82 -1.31
CA GLY A 246 18.63 -13.82 -2.02
C GLY A 246 17.77 -12.73 -2.65
N ALA A 247 16.67 -12.37 -1.99
CA ALA A 247 15.82 -11.23 -2.34
C ALA A 247 16.40 -9.92 -1.79
N ASP A 248 17.59 -9.55 -2.27
CA ASP A 248 18.35 -8.38 -1.78
C ASP A 248 17.84 -7.03 -2.37
N ASN A 249 16.77 -7.08 -3.16
CA ASN A 249 16.11 -5.91 -3.76
C ASN A 249 15.03 -5.31 -2.86
N VAL A 250 15.08 -5.53 -1.55
CA VAL A 250 14.08 -5.05 -0.58
C VAL A 250 14.64 -3.98 0.35
N ILE A 251 13.93 -2.86 0.47
CA ILE A 251 14.10 -1.87 1.55
C ILE A 251 13.10 -2.22 2.65
N TRP A 252 13.59 -2.73 3.77
CA TRP A 252 12.73 -3.08 4.92
C TRP A 252 12.39 -1.85 5.76
N ILE A 253 11.10 -1.55 5.90
CA ILE A 253 10.62 -0.40 6.66
C ILE A 253 9.99 -0.85 7.99
N TRP A 254 10.68 -0.61 9.10
CA TRP A 254 10.12 -0.82 10.45
C TRP A 254 9.36 0.44 10.88
N ALA A 255 8.04 0.37 10.98
CA ALA A 255 7.17 1.56 11.06
C ALA A 255 6.19 1.50 12.26
N PRO A 256 6.55 2.04 13.44
CA PRO A 256 5.60 2.23 14.53
C PRO A 256 4.57 3.34 14.21
N ASN A 257 3.46 3.34 14.95
CA ASN A 257 2.65 4.54 15.12
C ASN A 257 3.45 5.55 15.96
N VAL A 258 3.19 6.85 15.80
CA VAL A 258 3.74 7.84 16.74
C VAL A 258 3.36 7.52 18.20
N LEU A 259 4.15 7.99 19.16
CA LEU A 259 3.88 7.75 20.58
C LEU A 259 2.51 8.31 21.01
N ARG A 260 2.01 9.34 20.32
CA ARG A 260 0.64 9.83 20.48
C ARG A 260 -0.35 8.74 20.04
N GLY A 261 -1.18 8.29 20.96
CA GLY A 261 -2.19 7.26 20.70
C GLY A 261 -1.62 5.84 20.63
N ALA A 262 -0.31 5.65 20.86
CA ALA A 262 0.26 4.33 21.10
C ALA A 262 -0.39 3.73 22.36
N GLN A 263 -0.68 2.43 22.30
CA GLN A 263 -1.32 1.69 23.38
C GLN A 263 -0.35 0.62 23.89
N ASN A 264 -0.72 -0.10 24.96
CA ASN A 264 0.00 -1.26 25.49
C ASN A 264 1.37 -1.00 26.14
N ASP A 265 1.74 0.25 26.46
CA ASP A 265 3.01 0.61 27.12
C ASP A 265 4.27 0.07 26.41
N ILE A 266 4.18 -0.20 25.10
CA ILE A 266 5.28 -0.75 24.32
C ILE A 266 6.35 0.31 24.12
N HIS A 267 7.57 0.06 24.61
CA HIS A 267 8.72 0.88 24.28
C HIS A 267 9.25 0.52 22.89
N LEU A 268 9.50 1.53 22.05
CA LEU A 268 9.93 1.30 20.68
C LEU A 268 11.26 0.52 20.57
N ALA A 269 12.16 0.70 21.53
CA ALA A 269 13.42 -0.05 21.59
C ALA A 269 13.22 -1.56 21.80
N ASP A 270 12.14 -1.96 22.50
CA ASP A 270 11.85 -3.35 22.86
C ASP A 270 11.20 -4.13 21.70
N VAL A 271 10.80 -3.44 20.64
CA VAL A 271 10.25 -4.00 19.39
C VAL A 271 11.08 -3.63 18.15
N TYR A 272 12.27 -3.06 18.33
CA TYR A 272 13.18 -2.73 17.23
C TYR A 272 14.07 -3.94 16.89
N PRO A 273 14.03 -4.48 15.66
CA PRO A 273 14.79 -5.68 15.29
C PRO A 273 16.30 -5.43 15.15
N GLY A 274 16.73 -4.16 15.06
CA GLY A 274 18.11 -3.72 14.92
C GLY A 274 18.48 -3.29 13.50
N ASP A 275 19.45 -2.39 13.37
CA ASP A 275 19.86 -1.72 12.12
C ASP A 275 20.21 -2.68 10.95
N LYS A 276 20.61 -3.92 11.25
CA LYS A 276 20.88 -4.95 10.24
C LYS A 276 19.62 -5.37 9.47
N TYR A 277 18.47 -5.33 10.12
CA TYR A 277 17.20 -5.87 9.61
C TYR A 277 16.27 -4.78 9.07
N VAL A 278 16.75 -3.54 8.99
CA VAL A 278 15.96 -2.34 8.68
C VAL A 278 16.72 -1.46 7.70
N GLY A 279 16.09 -1.13 6.57
CA GLY A 279 16.56 -0.11 5.63
C GLY A 279 16.15 1.28 6.09
N TRP A 280 14.85 1.51 6.28
CA TRP A 280 14.28 2.76 6.79
C TRP A 280 13.44 2.54 8.04
N VAL A 281 13.38 3.58 8.89
CA VAL A 281 12.44 3.62 10.01
C VAL A 281 11.21 4.43 9.59
N GLY A 282 10.04 3.81 9.63
CA GLY A 282 8.77 4.46 9.35
C GLY A 282 8.17 5.16 10.56
N MET A 283 7.16 5.97 10.33
CA MET A 283 6.23 6.48 11.34
C MET A 283 4.85 6.65 10.70
N THR A 284 3.82 6.05 11.27
CA THR A 284 2.43 6.43 10.96
C THR A 284 1.96 7.52 11.91
N ALA A 285 1.37 8.59 11.37
CA ALA A 285 0.62 9.56 12.16
C ALA A 285 -0.37 10.34 11.31
N TYR A 286 -1.58 10.52 11.82
CA TYR A 286 -2.55 11.48 11.29
C TYR A 286 -2.63 12.69 12.20
N GLU A 287 -2.80 13.86 11.61
CA GLU A 287 -3.20 15.04 12.39
C GLU A 287 -4.60 14.81 12.99
N ASP A 288 -4.75 15.23 14.24
CA ASP A 288 -6.00 15.09 15.00
C ASP A 288 -6.38 16.43 15.67
N TYR A 289 -5.45 16.99 16.44
CA TYR A 289 -5.59 18.33 17.02
C TYR A 289 -4.29 19.14 16.96
N GLU A 290 -3.18 18.52 16.58
CA GLU A 290 -1.88 19.17 16.42
C GLU A 290 -1.83 20.06 15.18
N SER A 291 -1.46 21.32 15.35
CA SER A 291 -1.23 22.22 14.22
C SER A 291 0.18 22.15 13.63
N THR A 292 1.10 21.34 14.20
CA THR A 292 2.50 21.29 13.74
C THR A 292 3.12 19.90 13.67
N ALA A 293 3.96 19.68 12.64
CA ALA A 293 4.74 18.46 12.45
C ALA A 293 5.72 18.17 13.60
N THR A 294 6.35 19.21 14.16
CA THR A 294 7.24 19.06 15.32
C THR A 294 6.49 18.49 16.53
N ALA A 295 5.25 18.94 16.79
CA ALA A 295 4.46 18.43 17.90
C ALA A 295 4.07 16.96 17.69
N LEU A 296 3.67 16.59 16.47
CA LEU A 296 3.21 15.24 16.17
C LEU A 296 4.36 14.22 16.11
N PHE A 297 5.44 14.52 15.39
CA PHE A 297 6.53 13.57 15.15
C PHE A 297 7.70 13.70 16.13
N GLY A 298 7.96 14.90 16.67
CA GLY A 298 9.14 15.21 17.47
C GLY A 298 9.38 14.26 18.65
N PRO A 299 8.37 13.94 19.48
CA PRO A 299 8.53 12.99 20.58
C PRO A 299 8.96 11.59 20.10
N THR A 300 8.32 11.07 19.06
CA THR A 300 8.62 9.75 18.49
C THR A 300 10.02 9.73 17.87
N ILE A 301 10.39 10.76 17.11
CA ILE A 301 11.75 10.90 16.55
C ILE A 301 12.78 10.92 17.68
N THR A 302 12.53 11.68 18.75
CA THR A 302 13.42 11.75 19.90
C THR A 302 13.61 10.39 20.56
N ASP A 303 12.55 9.59 20.66
CA ASP A 303 12.62 8.24 21.21
C ASP A 303 13.40 7.28 20.31
N ILE A 304 13.10 7.25 19.00
CA ILE A 304 13.80 6.42 18.01
C ILE A 304 15.30 6.72 17.99
N ARG A 305 15.68 7.99 18.10
CA ARG A 305 17.09 8.41 18.07
C ARG A 305 17.92 7.94 19.26
N LYS A 306 17.31 7.36 20.30
CA LYS A 306 18.02 6.71 21.41
C LYS A 306 18.70 5.40 20.99
N PHE A 307 18.22 4.73 19.94
CA PHE A 307 18.71 3.39 19.56
C PHE A 307 19.08 3.23 18.08
N THR A 308 18.69 4.14 17.18
CA THR A 308 19.07 4.06 15.76
C THR A 308 19.23 5.42 15.09
N GLN A 309 20.11 5.49 14.08
CA GLN A 309 20.34 6.65 13.23
C GLN A 309 19.85 6.46 11.79
N LYS A 310 19.13 5.36 11.51
CA LYS A 310 18.53 5.10 10.19
C LYS A 310 17.63 6.26 9.75
N ASP A 311 17.56 6.46 8.44
CA ASP A 311 16.69 7.45 7.82
C ASP A 311 15.22 7.16 8.13
N LEU A 312 14.45 8.24 8.30
CA LEU A 312 13.05 8.21 8.70
C LEU A 312 12.16 8.49 7.50
N LEU A 313 11.12 7.69 7.32
CA LEU A 313 10.04 7.95 6.39
C LEU A 313 8.74 8.16 7.19
N ILE A 314 7.99 9.22 6.91
CA ILE A 314 6.60 9.29 7.39
C ILE A 314 5.81 8.35 6.48
N THR A 315 5.68 7.10 6.90
CA THR A 315 5.13 6.03 6.05
C THR A 315 3.64 6.17 5.79
N GLU A 316 2.96 6.94 6.60
CA GLU A 316 1.54 7.18 6.44
C GLU A 316 1.13 8.43 7.22
N THR A 317 0.49 9.38 6.54
CA THR A 317 -0.05 10.59 7.16
C THR A 317 -1.24 11.18 6.40
N GLY A 318 -1.98 12.06 7.06
CA GLY A 318 -3.11 12.79 6.50
C GLY A 318 -3.58 13.85 7.49
N GLY A 319 -4.57 14.66 7.10
CA GLY A 319 -5.17 15.67 7.96
C GLY A 319 -6.66 15.43 8.16
N GLN A 320 -7.14 15.49 9.40
CA GLN A 320 -8.58 15.42 9.67
C GLN A 320 -9.28 16.62 9.04
N PRO A 321 -10.55 16.48 8.60
CA PRO A 321 -11.33 17.59 8.05
C PRO A 321 -11.79 18.56 9.16
N ASN A 322 -10.82 19.21 9.81
CA ASN A 322 -11.00 20.12 10.94
C ASN A 322 -10.36 21.49 10.63
N SER A 323 -10.45 22.44 11.56
CA SER A 323 -9.88 23.79 11.39
C SER A 323 -8.34 23.86 11.39
N ASN A 324 -7.66 22.78 11.77
CA ASN A 324 -6.19 22.71 11.84
C ASN A 324 -5.58 22.17 10.54
N LYS A 325 -6.33 21.50 9.67
CA LYS A 325 -5.81 20.84 8.45
C LYS A 325 -4.89 21.73 7.61
N VAL A 326 -5.29 22.98 7.36
CA VAL A 326 -4.48 23.95 6.61
C VAL A 326 -3.18 24.29 7.34
N ALA A 327 -3.23 24.51 8.66
CA ALA A 327 -2.03 24.81 9.45
C ALA A 327 -1.08 23.59 9.51
N TRP A 328 -1.66 22.41 9.64
CA TRP A 328 -0.97 21.13 9.60
C TRP A 328 -0.20 20.92 8.29
N ILE A 329 -0.89 21.04 7.14
CA ILE A 329 -0.28 20.89 5.82
C ILE A 329 0.89 21.87 5.64
N ASN A 330 0.67 23.15 5.97
CA ASN A 330 1.72 24.17 5.92
C ASN A 330 2.91 23.81 6.82
N SER A 331 2.64 23.33 8.03
CA SER A 331 3.69 22.93 8.97
C SER A 331 4.48 21.73 8.46
N LEU A 332 3.83 20.67 8.00
CA LEU A 332 4.47 19.46 7.48
C LEU A 332 5.42 19.79 6.33
N LEU A 333 4.92 20.49 5.31
CA LEU A 333 5.67 20.75 4.08
C LEU A 333 6.77 21.81 4.27
N THR A 334 6.67 22.66 5.29
CA THR A 334 7.76 23.57 5.70
C THR A 334 8.80 22.86 6.57
N TRP A 335 8.37 21.95 7.44
CA TRP A 335 9.22 21.22 8.38
C TRP A 335 10.08 20.16 7.68
N LEU A 336 9.54 19.44 6.71
CA LEU A 336 10.19 18.29 6.07
C LEU A 336 11.54 18.65 5.41
N PRO A 337 11.67 19.72 4.61
CA PRO A 337 12.97 20.10 4.02
C PRO A 337 14.05 20.45 5.04
N GLN A 338 13.67 20.82 6.27
CA GLN A 338 14.59 21.18 7.34
C GLN A 338 15.17 19.95 8.05
N GLN A 339 14.60 18.76 7.83
CA GLN A 339 15.07 17.52 8.43
C GLN A 339 16.07 16.85 7.50
N SER A 340 17.30 16.63 7.95
CA SER A 340 18.31 15.93 7.14
C SER A 340 18.04 14.44 7.02
N ASN A 341 17.42 13.83 8.04
CA ASN A 341 17.23 12.39 8.21
C ASN A 341 15.76 11.95 8.12
N VAL A 342 14.85 12.83 7.70
CA VAL A 342 13.48 12.47 7.33
C VAL A 342 13.38 12.55 5.82
N ILE A 343 13.38 11.40 5.16
CA ILE A 343 13.56 11.28 3.71
C ILE A 343 12.28 11.54 2.93
N GLY A 344 11.11 11.58 3.55
CA GLY A 344 9.88 11.84 2.84
C GLY A 344 8.62 11.60 3.67
N PHE A 345 7.49 11.60 2.98
CA PHE A 345 6.19 11.25 3.53
C PHE A 345 5.32 10.56 2.49
N ILE A 346 4.37 9.74 2.94
CA ILE A 346 3.33 9.13 2.14
C ILE A 346 2.00 9.66 2.65
N TRP A 347 1.24 10.32 1.77
CA TRP A 347 -0.06 10.90 2.10
C TRP A 347 -1.19 9.90 1.82
N ASN A 348 -2.10 9.74 2.77
CA ASN A 348 -3.32 8.97 2.60
C ASN A 348 -4.38 9.86 1.93
N GLU A 349 -4.66 9.56 0.67
CA GLU A 349 -5.58 10.31 -0.20
C GLU A 349 -6.97 9.66 -0.26
N TYR A 350 -7.32 8.79 0.71
CA TYR A 350 -8.67 8.24 0.80
C TYR A 350 -9.68 9.27 1.33
N SER A 351 -10.88 9.20 0.76
CA SER A 351 -12.07 9.95 1.16
C SER A 351 -13.07 9.07 1.91
N GLU A 352 -14.10 9.65 2.53
CA GLU A 352 -15.21 8.87 3.07
C GLU A 352 -15.97 8.13 1.96
N GLN A 353 -16.01 8.71 0.75
CA GLN A 353 -16.58 8.06 -0.42
C GLN A 353 -15.81 6.80 -0.83
N ALA A 354 -14.49 6.78 -0.63
CA ALA A 354 -13.62 5.62 -0.81
C ALA A 354 -13.74 4.60 0.34
N GLY A 355 -14.56 4.89 1.37
CA GLY A 355 -14.74 4.01 2.53
C GLY A 355 -13.75 4.25 3.66
N ALA A 356 -12.97 5.33 3.62
CA ALA A 356 -12.20 5.76 4.79
C ALA A 356 -13.12 6.33 5.88
N ARG A 357 -12.57 6.44 7.10
CA ARG A 357 -13.31 6.96 8.26
C ARG A 357 -13.55 8.47 8.22
N MET A 358 -12.74 9.20 7.45
CA MET A 358 -12.72 10.65 7.36
C MET A 358 -12.19 11.06 5.98
N GLU A 359 -12.40 12.32 5.61
CA GLU A 359 -11.78 12.97 4.45
C GLU A 359 -10.31 13.33 4.72
N TRP A 360 -9.40 12.39 4.44
CA TRP A 360 -7.96 12.55 4.69
C TRP A 360 -7.23 13.36 3.63
N GLY A 361 -7.72 13.30 2.40
CA GLY A 361 -7.04 13.83 1.21
C GLY A 361 -6.63 15.29 1.35
N TYR A 362 -5.49 15.65 0.75
CA TYR A 362 -5.07 17.06 0.73
C TYR A 362 -6.00 17.92 -0.12
N ASP A 363 -6.84 17.29 -0.96
CA ASP A 363 -7.84 17.91 -1.81
C ASP A 363 -9.26 17.95 -1.19
N ALA A 364 -9.40 17.57 0.09
CA ALA A 364 -10.68 17.56 0.80
C ALA A 364 -11.44 18.90 0.76
N ASP A 365 -10.70 20.02 0.67
CA ASP A 365 -11.25 21.35 0.45
C ASP A 365 -10.25 22.25 -0.29
N ALA A 366 -10.73 23.40 -0.80
CA ALA A 366 -9.93 24.30 -1.61
C ALA A 366 -8.76 24.96 -0.85
N ASP A 367 -8.91 25.20 0.46
CA ASP A 367 -7.89 25.84 1.27
C ASP A 367 -6.78 24.84 1.63
N SER A 368 -7.15 23.59 1.96
CA SER A 368 -6.23 22.46 2.15
C SER A 368 -5.41 22.20 0.88
N LEU A 369 -6.06 22.17 -0.29
CA LEU A 369 -5.39 21.96 -1.56
C LEU A 369 -4.41 23.10 -1.90
N ALA A 370 -4.82 24.35 -1.66
CA ALA A 370 -3.96 25.51 -1.88
C ALA A 370 -2.72 25.49 -0.97
N ALA A 371 -2.88 25.12 0.31
CA ALA A 371 -1.77 24.95 1.24
C ALA A 371 -0.83 23.82 0.79
N PHE A 372 -1.38 22.70 0.33
CA PHE A 372 -0.59 21.58 -0.16
C PHE A 372 0.24 21.98 -1.38
N HIS A 373 -0.38 22.62 -2.38
CA HIS A 373 0.31 23.14 -3.56
C HIS A 373 1.44 24.10 -3.23
N ALA A 374 1.22 25.00 -2.28
CA ALA A 374 2.22 25.98 -1.88
C ALA A 374 3.45 25.31 -1.25
N GLY A 375 3.23 24.31 -0.39
CA GLY A 375 4.30 23.58 0.29
C GLY A 375 5.03 22.59 -0.62
N ILE A 376 4.30 21.75 -1.37
CA ILE A 376 4.90 20.63 -2.10
C ILE A 376 5.81 21.09 -3.23
N LYS A 377 5.49 22.20 -3.90
CA LYS A 377 6.33 22.80 -4.96
C LYS A 377 7.67 23.33 -4.44
N ALA A 378 7.79 23.58 -3.15
CA ALA A 378 9.04 24.01 -2.52
C ALA A 378 9.96 22.83 -2.16
N ILE A 379 9.46 21.59 -2.23
CA ILE A 379 10.20 20.39 -1.89
C ILE A 379 10.91 19.87 -3.13
N LYS A 380 12.24 19.74 -3.06
CA LYS A 380 13.01 19.02 -4.08
C LYS A 380 12.75 17.53 -3.94
N LEU A 381 11.96 16.96 -4.84
CA LEU A 381 11.68 15.54 -4.84
C LEU A 381 12.88 14.71 -5.32
N ALA A 382 13.08 13.55 -4.69
CA ALA A 382 14.07 12.57 -5.10
C ALA A 382 13.67 12.01 -6.49
N PRO A 383 14.62 11.81 -7.41
CA PRO A 383 14.32 11.11 -8.65
C PRO A 383 14.08 9.62 -8.36
N ILE A 384 13.17 8.99 -9.08
CA ILE A 384 13.11 7.52 -9.15
C ILE A 384 13.72 7.13 -10.49
N PRO A 385 14.88 6.47 -10.51
CA PRO A 385 15.41 5.93 -11.74
C PRO A 385 14.41 4.90 -12.29
N THR A 386 13.91 5.14 -13.50
CA THR A 386 13.02 4.18 -14.17
C THR A 386 13.84 2.96 -14.63
N PRO A 387 13.38 1.72 -14.33
CA PRO A 387 14.09 0.49 -14.66
C PRO A 387 14.42 0.26 -16.13
#